data_AF-A0A3D1I9E9-F1
#
_entry.id   AF-A0A3D1I9E9-F1
#
_cell.length_a   1.000
_cell.length_b   1.000
_cell.length_c   1.000
_cell.angle_alpha   90.00
_cell.angle_beta   90.00
_cell.angle_gamma   90.00
#
_symmetry.space_group_name_H-M   'P 1'
#
loop_
_entity.id
_entity.type
_entity.pdbx_description
1 polymer ?
#
loop_
_entity_poly.entity_id
_entity_poly.type
_entity_poly.pdbx_seq_one_letter_code
_entity_poly.pdbx_strand_id
1 'polypeptide(L)'
;MALSWLPLIAAAALQSPTQGIVPREFRAVWVATVDNIDWPSKPGLPAEEQKRELDGIVDRCAELGINAIVFQVRPMCDALYRSEIEPWSWYLTGEQGRDPGYDPLERLIERAHAKGIEVHAWFNPYRAKHPS
;
A
#
# COMPACT_ATOMS: atom_id res chain seq x y z
N MET A 1 -25.37 -1.54 73.56
CA MET A 1 -25.69 -2.10 72.23
C MET A 1 -25.12 -1.18 71.18
N ALA A 2 -24.02 -1.56 70.54
CA ALA A 2 -23.49 -0.86 69.37
C ALA A 2 -23.18 -1.94 68.32
N LEU A 3 -24.03 -2.01 67.28
CA LEU A 3 -23.84 -2.91 66.15
C LEU A 3 -23.08 -2.14 65.08
N SER A 4 -21.82 -2.48 64.85
CA SER A 4 -21.03 -1.97 63.73
C SER A 4 -21.47 -2.65 62.44
N TRP A 5 -21.78 -1.85 61.42
CA TRP A 5 -21.98 -2.29 60.05
C TRP A 5 -20.71 -1.94 59.27
N LEU A 6 -19.98 -2.95 58.79
CA LEU A 6 -18.98 -2.77 57.74
C LEU A 6 -19.58 -3.31 56.44
N PRO A 7 -19.66 -2.50 55.36
CA PRO A 7 -20.11 -3.03 54.08
C PRO A 7 -18.98 -3.88 53.48
N LEU A 8 -19.31 -5.10 53.06
CA LEU A 8 -18.45 -5.87 52.16
C LEU A 8 -18.44 -5.14 50.81
N ILE A 9 -17.32 -4.48 50.49
CA ILE A 9 -17.06 -4.04 49.12
C ILE A 9 -16.62 -5.30 48.36
N ALA A 10 -17.51 -5.83 47.53
CA ALA A 10 -17.14 -6.83 46.56
C ALA A 10 -16.16 -6.19 45.56
N ALA A 11 -14.90 -6.63 45.58
CA ALA A 11 -13.94 -6.28 44.55
C ALA A 11 -14.43 -6.89 43.22
N ALA A 12 -15.01 -6.06 42.36
CA ALA A 12 -15.24 -6.46 40.97
C ALA A 12 -13.88 -6.69 40.34
N ALA A 13 -13.58 -7.94 39.99
CA ALA A 13 -12.40 -8.26 39.21
C ALA A 13 -12.51 -7.50 37.88
N LEU A 14 -11.59 -6.55 37.65
CA LEU A 14 -11.39 -5.94 36.34
C LEU A 14 -11.09 -7.07 35.36
N GLN A 15 -12.07 -7.46 34.55
CA GLN A 15 -11.82 -8.31 33.40
C GLN A 15 -10.92 -7.52 32.48
N SER A 16 -9.66 -7.95 32.36
CA SER A 16 -8.77 -7.46 31.32
C SER A 16 -9.52 -7.54 29.99
N PRO A 17 -9.50 -6.49 29.15
CA PRO A 17 -10.11 -6.58 27.83
C PRO A 17 -9.54 -7.83 27.18
N THR A 18 -10.42 -8.71 26.69
CA THR A 18 -10.04 -9.83 25.83
C THR A 18 -9.04 -9.26 24.83
N GLN A 19 -7.79 -9.72 24.90
CA GLN A 19 -6.79 -9.43 23.88
C GLN A 19 -7.44 -9.84 22.56
N GLY A 20 -7.92 -8.84 21.81
CA GLY A 20 -8.51 -9.08 20.50
C GLY A 20 -7.50 -9.88 19.68
N ILE A 21 -7.97 -10.68 18.73
CA ILE A 21 -7.10 -11.34 17.75
C ILE A 21 -6.13 -10.28 17.25
N VAL A 22 -4.85 -10.40 17.62
CA VAL A 22 -3.82 -9.52 17.08
C VAL A 22 -3.82 -9.82 15.59
N PRO A 23 -4.21 -8.87 14.72
CA PRO A 23 -4.12 -9.08 13.29
C PRO A 23 -2.69 -9.53 13.00
N ARG A 24 -2.49 -10.43 12.03
CA ARG A 24 -1.14 -10.82 11.60
C ARG A 24 -0.27 -9.56 11.50
N GLU A 25 0.96 -9.60 12.03
CA GLU A 25 1.88 -8.46 11.99
C GLU A 25 1.92 -7.88 10.57
N PHE A 26 1.70 -6.58 10.43
CA PHE A 26 1.74 -5.89 9.15
C PHE A 26 3.19 -5.55 8.81
N ARG A 27 3.77 -6.31 7.88
CA ARG A 27 5.14 -6.12 7.40
C ARG A 27 5.07 -5.61 5.98
N ALA A 28 5.16 -4.30 5.84
CA ALA A 28 4.93 -3.63 4.57
C ALA A 28 6.14 -2.85 4.07
N VAL A 29 6.17 -2.65 2.76
CA VAL A 29 7.07 -1.69 2.10
C VAL A 29 6.25 -0.64 1.37
N TRP A 30 6.75 0.59 1.33
CA TRP A 30 6.26 1.60 0.39
C TRP A 30 6.97 1.41 -0.94
N VAL A 31 6.21 1.59 -2.02
CA VAL A 31 6.75 1.68 -3.38
C VAL A 31 6.27 3.01 -3.94
N ALA A 32 7.15 4.00 -3.86
CA ALA A 32 6.93 5.36 -4.33
C ALA A 32 7.21 5.46 -5.83
N THR A 33 6.30 6.16 -6.52
CA THR A 33 6.30 6.32 -7.98
C THR A 33 6.63 7.75 -8.39
N VAL A 34 6.39 8.71 -7.49
CA VAL A 34 6.88 10.07 -7.61
C VAL A 34 8.40 10.07 -7.78
N ASP A 35 8.87 10.85 -8.74
CA ASP A 35 10.28 10.94 -9.18
C ASP A 35 10.94 9.59 -9.48
N ASN A 36 10.13 8.56 -9.77
CA ASN A 36 10.63 7.22 -10.06
C ASN A 36 11.53 6.67 -8.93
N ILE A 37 11.26 7.04 -7.66
CA ILE A 37 12.10 6.68 -6.49
C ILE A 37 12.29 5.17 -6.39
N ASP A 38 11.18 4.42 -6.40
CA ASP A 38 11.22 2.96 -6.31
C ASP A 38 10.82 2.30 -7.64
N TRP A 39 9.79 2.83 -8.31
CA TRP A 39 9.27 2.22 -9.53
C TRP A 39 8.44 3.18 -10.42
N PRO A 40 8.48 3.07 -11.76
CA PRO A 40 9.50 2.34 -12.52
C PRO A 40 10.85 3.04 -12.37
N SER A 41 11.97 2.38 -12.68
CA SER A 41 13.31 2.95 -12.44
C SER A 41 13.60 4.24 -13.21
N LYS A 42 12.85 4.50 -14.29
CA LYS A 42 12.79 5.75 -15.03
C LYS A 42 11.52 5.79 -15.90
N PRO A 43 11.07 6.98 -16.35
CA PRO A 43 9.96 7.06 -17.28
C PRO A 43 10.33 6.53 -18.67
N GLY A 44 9.34 6.05 -19.42
CA GLY A 44 9.50 5.67 -20.83
C GLY A 44 10.15 4.30 -21.05
N LEU A 45 10.31 3.50 -20.00
CA LEU A 45 10.69 2.10 -20.13
C LEU A 45 9.66 1.32 -20.97
N PRO A 46 10.08 0.32 -21.76
CA PRO A 46 9.15 -0.61 -22.39
C PRO A 46 8.24 -1.26 -21.33
N ALA A 47 6.96 -1.48 -21.66
CA ALA A 47 5.99 -2.07 -20.74
C ALA A 47 6.48 -3.38 -20.11
N GLU A 48 7.15 -4.24 -20.89
CA GLU A 48 7.71 -5.49 -20.38
C GLU A 48 8.85 -5.29 -19.37
N GLU A 49 9.60 -4.19 -19.47
CA GLU A 49 10.62 -3.86 -18.48
C GLU A 49 10.01 -3.35 -17.18
N GLN A 50 8.98 -2.49 -17.28
CA GLN A 50 8.21 -2.03 -16.14
C GLN A 50 7.58 -3.21 -15.37
N LYS A 51 6.99 -4.18 -16.09
CA LYS A 51 6.44 -5.42 -15.51
C LYS A 51 7.51 -6.26 -14.82
N ARG A 52 8.69 -6.45 -15.43
CA ARG A 52 9.80 -7.18 -14.81
C ARG A 52 10.25 -6.52 -13.52
N GLU A 53 10.32 -5.19 -13.47
CA GLU A 53 10.69 -4.46 -12.26
C GLU A 53 9.64 -4.65 -11.14
N LEU A 54 8.33 -4.56 -11.45
CA LEU A 54 7.27 -4.85 -10.48
C LEU A 54 7.37 -6.28 -9.94
N ASP A 55 7.57 -7.26 -10.84
CA ASP A 55 7.70 -8.66 -10.46
C ASP A 55 8.91 -8.86 -9.53
N GLY A 56 10.03 -8.19 -9.82
CA GLY A 56 11.22 -8.21 -8.97
C GLY A 56 10.97 -7.64 -7.57
N ILE A 57 10.20 -6.55 -7.45
CA ILE A 57 9.79 -6.01 -6.14
C ILE A 57 8.95 -7.04 -5.38
N VAL A 58 7.97 -7.68 -6.04
CA VAL A 58 7.11 -8.69 -5.41
C VAL A 58 7.90 -9.91 -4.96
N ASP A 59 8.80 -10.42 -5.81
CA ASP A 59 9.64 -11.56 -5.47
C ASP A 59 10.56 -11.24 -4.29
N ARG A 60 11.14 -10.03 -4.26
CA ARG A 60 11.97 -9.59 -3.13
C ARG A 60 11.17 -9.47 -1.84
N CYS A 61 9.94 -8.96 -1.91
CA CYS A 61 9.04 -8.90 -0.75
C CYS A 61 8.76 -10.30 -0.19
N ALA A 62 8.47 -11.26 -1.07
CA ALA A 62 8.22 -12.64 -0.68
C ALA A 62 9.45 -13.29 -0.01
N GLU A 63 10.65 -13.10 -0.56
CA GLU A 63 11.91 -13.59 0.03
C GLU A 63 12.17 -13.02 1.43
N LEU A 64 11.80 -11.77 1.66
CA LEU A 64 11.99 -11.06 2.94
C LEU A 64 10.86 -11.30 3.95
N GLY A 65 9.81 -12.04 3.58
CA GLY A 65 8.63 -12.27 4.43
C GLY A 65 7.75 -11.02 4.61
N ILE A 66 7.88 -10.02 3.74
CA ILE A 66 6.97 -8.87 3.63
C ILE A 66 5.62 -9.39 3.13
N ASN A 67 4.54 -8.90 3.74
CA ASN A 67 3.19 -9.39 3.52
C ASN A 67 2.20 -8.33 3.02
N ALA A 68 2.70 -7.12 2.74
CA ALA A 68 1.95 -6.06 2.10
C ALA A 68 2.86 -5.10 1.31
N ILE A 69 2.35 -4.56 0.21
CA ILE A 69 2.96 -3.48 -0.57
C ILE A 69 2.01 -2.29 -0.54
N VAL A 70 2.52 -1.13 -0.10
CA VAL A 70 1.81 0.16 -0.16
C VAL A 70 2.29 0.89 -1.42
N PHE A 71 1.50 0.79 -2.49
CA PHE A 71 1.90 1.25 -3.83
C PHE A 71 1.31 2.63 -4.14
N GLN A 72 2.16 3.59 -4.53
CA GLN A 72 1.72 4.94 -4.86
C GLN A 72 1.00 4.97 -6.21
N VAL A 73 -0.32 4.85 -6.21
CA VAL A 73 -1.14 4.83 -7.43
C VAL A 73 -1.50 6.23 -7.95
N ARG A 74 -1.41 7.25 -7.09
CA ARG A 74 -1.74 8.65 -7.44
C ARG A 74 -0.71 9.63 -6.84
N PRO A 75 0.43 9.87 -7.51
CA PRO A 75 1.47 10.75 -7.00
C PRO A 75 1.15 12.24 -7.18
N MET A 76 0.54 12.67 -8.29
CA MET A 76 0.31 14.11 -8.60
C MET A 76 -0.89 14.40 -9.53
N CYS A 77 -2.13 14.10 -9.11
CA CYS A 77 -3.33 14.23 -9.97
C CYS A 77 -3.21 13.46 -11.28
N ASP A 78 -2.73 12.23 -11.15
CA ASP A 78 -2.53 11.27 -12.22
C ASP A 78 -2.62 9.84 -11.67
N ALA A 79 -2.73 8.85 -12.55
CA ALA A 79 -3.00 7.46 -12.18
C ALA A 79 -1.96 6.49 -12.75
N LEU A 80 -1.51 5.55 -11.91
CA LEU A 80 -0.75 4.36 -12.33
C LEU A 80 -1.65 3.13 -12.47
N TYR A 81 -2.88 3.37 -12.94
CA TYR A 81 -3.92 2.39 -13.22
C TYR A 81 -4.87 2.99 -14.27
N ARG A 82 -5.63 2.15 -14.95
CA ARG A 82 -6.63 2.60 -15.92
C ARG A 82 -7.74 3.35 -15.19
N SER A 83 -7.89 4.64 -15.47
CA SER A 83 -8.88 5.52 -14.85
C SER A 83 -9.70 6.25 -15.90
N GLU A 84 -10.99 6.44 -15.61
CA GLU A 84 -11.88 7.30 -16.40
C GLU A 84 -11.87 8.76 -15.92
N ILE A 85 -11.17 9.03 -14.81
CA ILE A 85 -11.19 10.33 -14.11
C ILE A 85 -9.83 11.02 -14.20
N GLU A 86 -8.76 10.31 -13.82
CA GLU A 86 -7.40 10.84 -13.73
C GLU A 86 -6.59 10.43 -14.97
N PRO A 87 -5.71 11.30 -15.50
CA PRO A 87 -4.86 10.94 -16.63
C PRO A 87 -3.79 9.93 -16.22
N TRP A 88 -3.24 9.17 -17.18
CA TRP A 88 -2.07 8.33 -16.94
C TRP A 88 -0.89 9.11 -16.36
N SER A 89 -0.18 8.50 -15.43
CA SER A 89 0.93 9.13 -14.75
C SER A 89 2.11 9.44 -15.67
N TRP A 90 2.68 10.63 -15.51
CA TRP A 90 3.90 11.04 -16.20
C TRP A 90 5.06 10.08 -15.91
N TYR A 91 5.12 9.53 -14.69
CA TYR A 91 6.21 8.65 -14.23
C TYR A 91 6.29 7.31 -14.97
N LEU A 92 5.27 6.95 -15.74
CA LEU A 92 5.25 5.74 -16.57
C LEU A 92 5.94 5.97 -17.94
N THR A 93 5.67 7.10 -18.58
CA THR A 93 5.98 7.31 -20.01
C THR A 93 6.84 8.54 -20.28
N GLY A 94 6.95 9.46 -19.33
CA GLY A 94 7.51 10.80 -19.51
C GLY A 94 6.52 11.81 -20.10
N GLU A 95 5.25 11.42 -20.25
CA GLU A 95 4.19 12.25 -20.82
C GLU A 95 2.85 11.94 -20.12
N GLN A 96 2.30 12.91 -19.38
CA GLN A 96 1.05 12.71 -18.65
C GLN A 96 -0.11 12.44 -19.63
N GLY A 97 -0.97 11.48 -19.30
CA GLY A 97 -2.11 11.08 -20.12
C GLY A 97 -1.77 10.04 -21.19
N ARG A 98 -0.49 9.72 -21.41
CA ARG A 98 -0.09 8.69 -22.38
C ARG A 98 -0.21 7.29 -21.79
N ASP A 99 -0.95 6.43 -22.47
CA ASP A 99 -1.14 5.03 -22.10
C ASP A 99 0.20 4.25 -22.19
N PRO A 100 0.64 3.57 -21.11
CA PRO A 100 1.86 2.76 -21.11
C PRO A 100 1.71 1.41 -21.83
N GLY A 101 0.50 1.07 -22.29
CA GLY A 101 0.17 -0.17 -23.00
C GLY A 101 -0.33 -1.31 -22.10
N TYR A 102 -0.50 -1.07 -20.79
CA TYR A 102 -1.02 -2.04 -19.81
C TYR A 102 -1.49 -1.33 -18.53
N ASP A 103 -2.14 -2.04 -17.60
CA ASP A 103 -2.47 -1.53 -16.27
C ASP A 103 -1.43 -2.00 -15.23
N PRO A 104 -0.60 -1.09 -14.68
CA PRO A 104 0.40 -1.46 -13.68
C PRO A 104 -0.16 -1.95 -12.35
N LEU A 105 -1.27 -1.37 -11.89
CA LEU A 105 -1.89 -1.76 -10.63
C LEU A 105 -2.50 -3.15 -10.75
N GLU A 106 -3.17 -3.45 -11.86
CA GLU A 106 -3.68 -4.80 -12.14
C GLU A 106 -2.54 -5.82 -12.09
N ARG A 107 -1.43 -5.56 -12.79
CA ARG A 107 -0.25 -6.45 -12.78
C ARG A 107 0.28 -6.68 -11.37
N LEU A 108 0.44 -5.61 -10.59
CA LEU A 108 0.95 -5.70 -9.22
C LEU A 108 0.03 -6.54 -8.33
N ILE A 109 -1.29 -6.30 -8.40
CA ILE A 109 -2.32 -7.04 -7.66
C ILE A 109 -2.24 -8.53 -7.98
N GLU A 110 -2.26 -8.90 -9.26
CA GLU A 110 -2.18 -10.30 -9.69
C GLU A 110 -0.93 -10.99 -9.15
N ARG A 111 0.24 -10.36 -9.32
CA ARG A 111 1.53 -10.93 -8.94
C ARG A 111 1.68 -11.05 -7.41
N ALA A 112 1.29 -10.00 -6.68
CA ALA A 112 1.38 -9.96 -5.22
C ALA A 112 0.41 -10.95 -4.57
N HIS A 113 -0.84 -11.01 -5.04
CA HIS A 113 -1.83 -11.95 -4.51
C HIS A 113 -1.44 -13.41 -4.75
N ALA A 114 -0.81 -13.73 -5.89
CA ALA A 114 -0.26 -15.06 -6.14
C ALA A 114 0.84 -15.48 -5.14
N LYS A 115 1.42 -14.53 -4.40
CA LYS A 115 2.41 -14.75 -3.33
C LYS A 115 1.84 -14.54 -1.92
N GLY A 116 0.53 -14.26 -1.79
CA GLY A 116 -0.10 -13.97 -0.50
C GLY A 116 0.29 -12.61 0.09
N ILE A 117 0.68 -11.66 -0.76
CA ILE A 117 1.05 -10.29 -0.37
C ILE A 117 -0.12 -9.36 -0.67
N GLU A 118 -0.57 -8.58 0.32
CA GLU A 118 -1.60 -7.57 0.12
C GLU A 118 -1.10 -6.39 -0.70
N VAL A 119 -1.99 -5.74 -1.46
CA VAL A 119 -1.71 -4.47 -2.13
C VAL A 119 -2.60 -3.37 -1.56
N HIS A 120 -1.97 -2.31 -1.06
CA HIS A 120 -2.62 -1.14 -0.50
C HIS A 120 -2.36 0.06 -1.41
N ALA A 121 -3.42 0.66 -1.94
CA ALA A 121 -3.30 1.79 -2.85
C ALA A 121 -3.06 3.11 -2.07
N TRP A 122 -1.93 3.76 -2.34
CA TRP A 122 -1.54 5.04 -1.73
C TRP A 122 -1.82 6.20 -2.68
N PHE A 123 -2.58 7.17 -2.17
CA PHE A 123 -2.95 8.39 -2.87
C PHE A 123 -2.29 9.61 -2.22
N ASN A 124 -1.73 10.51 -3.02
CA ASN A 124 -1.56 11.90 -2.62
C ASN A 124 -2.85 12.66 -2.97
N PRO A 125 -3.59 13.20 -2.00
CA PRO A 125 -4.94 13.72 -2.26
C PRO A 125 -4.95 15.08 -2.97
N TYR A 126 -4.00 15.97 -2.66
CA TYR A 126 -4.09 17.38 -3.07
C TYR A 126 -2.97 17.85 -3.99
N ARG A 127 -1.87 17.09 -4.12
CA ARG A 127 -0.78 17.48 -5.03
C ARG A 127 -1.30 17.43 -6.46
N ALA A 128 -1.34 18.60 -7.10
CA ALA A 128 -1.72 18.75 -8.50
C ALA A 128 -0.55 18.68 -9.48
N LYS A 129 0.67 18.98 -9.00
CA LYS A 129 1.88 18.92 -9.80
C LYS A 129 3.10 18.67 -8.92
N HIS A 130 4.03 17.88 -9.42
CA HIS A 130 5.40 17.77 -8.92
C HIS A 130 6.34 18.42 -9.96
N PRO A 131 7.43 19.08 -9.56
CA PRO A 131 8.51 19.44 -10.48
C PRO A 131 9.30 18.17 -10.82
N SER A 132 8.71 17.32 -11.65
CA SER A 132 9.35 16.19 -12.31
C SER A 132 10.02 16.60 -13.62
#